data_AF-A0A7S3HW83-F1
#
_entry.id   AF-A0A7S3HW83-F1
#
_cell.length_a   1.000
_cell.length_b   1.000
_cell.length_c   1.000
_cell.angle_alpha   90.00
_cell.angle_beta   90.00
_cell.angle_gamma   90.00
#
_symmetry.space_group_name_H-M   'P 1'
#
loop_
_entity.id
_entity.type
_entity.pdbx_description
1 polymer ?
#
loop_
_entity_poly.entity_id
_entity_poly.type
_entity_poly.pdbx_seq_one_letter_code
_entity_poly.pdbx_strand_id
1 'polypeptide(L)'
;NNYKICSRHCESAGTPRDDVINVCYIGSLSAFRRGRPNSNLEALNQTCVTLVQNGVMVVCKNSAKLGEKKNMNLPGAVVDLPTLTEKDETDLVDFGLKQGIDMIAASFVRKQDDIEYIRDLLGPRGANIKIIAKIENQEGLNNYDEILAATDGIMVARGDLGMEIPPEKVFIAQKWMIEKA
;
A
#
# COMPACT_ATOMS: atom_id res chain seq x y z
N ASN A 1 -1.09 12.91 24.30
CA ASN A 1 -0.59 12.48 22.96
C ASN A 1 -1.34 11.26 22.46
N ASN A 2 -2.69 11.31 22.49
CA ASN A 2 -3.52 10.29 21.89
C ASN A 2 -4.09 10.90 20.61
N TYR A 3 -3.84 10.26 19.47
CA TYR A 3 -4.36 10.72 18.20
C TYR A 3 -5.48 9.81 17.76
N LYS A 4 -6.55 10.38 17.21
CA LYS A 4 -7.61 9.60 16.56
C LYS A 4 -7.32 9.51 15.07
N ILE A 5 -7.21 8.28 14.56
CA ILE A 5 -7.20 7.96 13.14
C ILE A 5 -8.64 7.67 12.72
N CYS A 6 -9.22 8.49 11.85
CA CYS A 6 -10.57 8.31 11.35
C CYS A 6 -10.57 7.66 9.95
N SER A 7 -11.52 6.78 9.66
CA SER A 7 -11.72 6.18 8.32
C SER A 7 -12.42 7.16 7.34
N ARG A 8 -12.43 6.84 6.03
CA ARG A 8 -12.99 7.71 4.96
C ARG A 8 -14.46 8.11 5.19
N HIS A 9 -15.21 7.37 6.00
CA HIS A 9 -16.62 7.69 6.37
C HIS A 9 -16.74 8.82 7.41
N CYS A 10 -15.63 9.43 7.85
CA CYS A 10 -15.60 10.52 8.83
C CYS A 10 -15.46 11.92 8.22
N GLU A 11 -15.90 12.15 6.98
CA GLU A 11 -15.97 13.51 6.40
C GLU A 11 -16.88 14.48 7.22
N SER A 12 -17.62 13.96 8.21
CA SER A 12 -18.38 14.75 9.20
C SER A 12 -17.60 15.17 10.45
N ALA A 13 -16.32 14.80 10.59
CA ALA A 13 -15.50 15.22 11.72
C ALA A 13 -15.02 16.66 11.46
N GLY A 14 -15.70 17.64 12.07
CA GLY A 14 -15.58 19.09 11.85
C GLY A 14 -14.16 19.72 11.84
N THR A 15 -13.99 20.87 12.49
CA THR A 15 -12.75 21.66 12.36
C THR A 15 -11.49 20.84 12.68
N PRO A 16 -10.39 20.99 11.92
CA PRO A 16 -9.13 20.31 12.18
C PRO A 16 -8.70 20.55 13.63
N ARG A 17 -8.41 19.48 14.36
CA ARG A 17 -7.86 19.56 15.72
C ARG A 17 -6.49 18.94 15.73
N ASP A 18 -5.57 19.52 16.51
CA ASP A 18 -4.19 19.04 16.62
C ASP A 18 -4.08 17.61 17.19
N ASP A 19 -5.16 17.04 17.72
CA ASP A 19 -5.25 15.68 18.28
C ASP A 19 -5.98 14.67 17.37
N VAL A 20 -6.36 15.05 16.14
CA VAL A 20 -7.06 14.17 15.19
C VAL A 20 -6.36 14.16 13.83
N ILE A 21 -6.02 12.97 13.33
CA ILE A 21 -5.48 12.77 11.98
C ILE A 21 -6.51 11.99 11.17
N ASN A 22 -7.04 12.60 10.11
CA ASN A 22 -7.93 11.90 9.20
C ASN A 22 -7.12 11.02 8.25
N VAL A 23 -7.52 9.76 8.11
CA VAL A 23 -6.85 8.81 7.22
C VAL A 23 -7.83 8.26 6.20
N CYS A 24 -7.41 8.28 4.94
CA CYS A 24 -8.20 7.83 3.82
C CYS A 24 -8.13 6.30 3.67
N TYR A 25 -8.59 5.55 4.68
CA TYR A 25 -8.64 4.08 4.66
C TYR A 25 -10.08 3.60 4.47
N ILE A 26 -10.30 2.74 3.46
CA ILE A 26 -11.61 2.13 3.13
C ILE A 26 -11.70 0.66 3.53
N GLY A 27 -10.59 0.05 3.96
CA GLY A 27 -10.59 -1.32 4.47
C GLY A 27 -11.20 -1.41 5.87
N SER A 28 -11.41 -2.64 6.32
CA SER A 28 -11.98 -2.89 7.65
C SER A 28 -11.07 -2.39 8.77
N LEU A 29 -11.66 -1.72 9.78
CA LEU A 29 -10.96 -1.34 11.01
C LEU A 29 -10.45 -2.56 11.81
N SER A 30 -10.91 -3.77 11.49
CA SER A 30 -10.38 -5.02 12.05
C SER A 30 -8.93 -5.30 11.65
N ALA A 31 -8.39 -4.60 10.64
CA ALA A 31 -6.97 -4.61 10.31
C ALA A 31 -6.10 -4.08 11.47
N PHE A 32 -6.66 -3.22 12.34
CA PHE A 32 -5.98 -2.68 13.50
C PHE A 32 -6.19 -3.59 14.72
N ARG A 33 -5.10 -4.08 15.34
CA ARG A 33 -5.14 -4.88 16.56
C ARG A 33 -4.53 -4.13 17.75
N ARG A 34 -5.20 -4.20 18.90
CA ARG A 34 -4.73 -3.61 20.16
C ARG A 34 -3.37 -4.19 20.57
N GLY A 35 -2.42 -3.32 20.90
CA GLY A 35 -1.12 -3.73 21.45
C GLY A 35 -0.07 -4.20 20.42
N ARG A 36 -0.35 -4.13 19.11
CA ARG A 36 0.67 -4.31 18.07
C ARG A 36 1.17 -2.96 17.50
N PRO A 37 2.46 -2.83 17.13
CA PRO A 37 3.01 -1.64 16.50
C PRO A 37 2.52 -1.54 15.04
N ASN A 38 1.30 -1.06 14.84
CA ASN A 38 0.55 -1.34 13.60
C ASN A 38 -0.02 -0.09 12.91
N SER A 39 0.74 1.01 12.88
CA SER A 39 0.68 1.95 11.75
C SER A 39 1.95 2.78 11.68
N ASN A 40 2.56 2.82 10.50
CA ASN A 40 3.62 3.78 10.20
C ASN A 40 3.04 4.85 9.29
N LEU A 41 3.05 6.10 9.74
CA LEU A 41 2.65 7.24 8.93
C LEU A 41 3.92 7.99 8.55
N GLU A 42 4.53 7.59 7.43
CA GLU A 42 5.91 7.92 7.08
C GLU A 42 6.87 7.73 8.28
N ALA A 43 7.42 8.82 8.82
CA ALA A 43 8.38 8.79 9.92
C ALA A 43 7.72 8.65 11.30
N LEU A 44 6.40 8.64 11.43
CA LEU A 44 5.70 8.60 12.71
C LEU A 44 5.25 7.17 13.04
N ASN A 45 5.95 6.56 13.99
CA ASN A 45 5.63 5.24 14.51
C ASN A 45 4.48 5.37 15.50
N GLN A 46 3.41 4.61 15.28
CA GLN A 46 2.21 4.67 16.09
C GLN A 46 1.85 3.27 16.61
N THR A 47 1.25 3.22 17.80
CA THR A 47 0.71 1.98 18.36
C THR A 47 -0.77 2.14 18.62
N CYS A 48 -1.57 1.22 18.09
CA CYS A 48 -3.01 1.14 18.35
C CYS A 48 -3.26 0.81 19.82
N VAL A 49 -4.00 1.70 20.50
CA VAL A 49 -4.40 1.57 21.89
C VAL A 49 -5.80 0.97 22.01
N THR A 50 -6.76 1.49 21.24
CA THR A 50 -8.17 1.09 21.31
C THR A 50 -8.89 1.39 19.99
N LEU A 51 -9.78 0.49 19.56
CA LEU A 51 -10.73 0.73 18.47
C LEU A 51 -11.89 1.58 18.99
N VAL A 52 -12.26 2.62 18.26
CA VAL A 52 -13.44 3.45 18.54
C VAL A 52 -14.42 3.36 17.38
N GLN A 53 -15.67 3.75 17.62
CA GLN A 53 -16.81 3.50 16.71
C GLN A 53 -16.53 3.86 15.24
N ASN A 54 -15.74 4.92 14.97
CA ASN A 54 -15.37 5.36 13.62
C ASN A 54 -13.85 5.61 13.45
N GLY A 55 -13.01 4.87 14.16
CA GLY A 55 -11.57 5.08 14.06
C GLY A 55 -10.74 4.30 15.04
N VAL A 56 -9.47 4.70 15.17
CA VAL A 56 -8.50 4.05 16.04
C VAL A 56 -7.80 5.10 16.87
N MET A 57 -7.71 4.86 18.18
CA MET A 57 -6.89 5.66 19.07
C MET A 57 -5.46 5.12 19.05
N VAL A 58 -4.50 5.98 18.73
CA VAL A 58 -3.08 5.62 18.69
C VAL A 58 -2.23 6.49 19.61
N VAL A 59 -1.10 5.93 20.03
CA VAL A 59 -0.04 6.66 20.73
C VAL A 59 1.18 6.74 19.82
N CYS A 60 1.66 7.96 19.60
CA CYS A 60 2.90 8.21 18.87
C CYS A 60 4.10 7.77 19.71
N LYS A 61 5.01 7.02 19.09
CA LYS A 61 6.23 6.51 19.71
C LYS A 61 7.43 7.41 19.50
N ASN A 62 7.33 8.35 18.57
CA ASN A 62 8.33 9.36 18.28
C ASN A 62 7.66 10.67 17.84
N SER A 63 8.47 11.70 17.63
CA SER A 63 8.02 13.02 17.19
C SER A 63 8.43 13.25 15.73
N ALA A 64 7.49 13.70 14.90
CA ALA A 64 7.72 14.10 13.52
C ALA A 64 6.74 15.20 13.11
N LYS A 65 7.11 16.01 12.11
CA LYS A 65 6.17 16.92 11.44
C LYS A 65 5.50 16.18 10.29
N LEU A 66 4.17 16.19 10.26
CA LEU A 66 3.38 15.59 9.18
C LEU A 66 2.93 16.67 8.20
N GLY A 67 3.02 16.36 6.91
CA GLY A 67 2.40 17.15 5.85
C GLY A 67 1.01 16.63 5.50
N GLU A 68 0.44 17.13 4.41
CA GLU A 68 -0.84 16.64 3.89
C GLU A 68 -0.67 15.37 3.05
N LYS A 69 -1.72 14.53 3.02
CA LYS A 69 -1.83 13.33 2.15
C LYS A 69 -0.63 12.38 2.26
N LYS A 70 -0.14 12.18 3.48
CA LYS A 70 0.95 11.23 3.75
C LYS A 70 0.49 9.78 3.66
N ASN A 71 1.37 8.94 3.15
CA ASN A 71 1.13 7.50 3.07
C ASN A 71 1.12 6.87 4.46
N MET A 72 0.33 5.81 4.61
CA MET A 72 0.23 5.03 5.83
C MET A 72 0.36 3.56 5.51
N ASN A 73 1.20 2.87 6.27
CA ASN A 73 1.43 1.43 6.19
C ASN A 73 0.86 0.75 7.43
N LEU A 74 0.42 -0.51 7.29
CA LEU A 74 -0.15 -1.31 8.37
C LEU A 74 0.62 -2.64 8.48
N PRO A 75 1.84 -2.64 9.03
CA PRO A 75 2.69 -3.82 9.06
C PRO A 75 2.00 -5.04 9.67
N GLY A 76 1.99 -6.13 8.91
CA GLY A 76 1.41 -7.42 9.32
C GLY A 76 -0.12 -7.42 9.43
N ALA A 77 -0.81 -6.39 8.92
CA ALA A 77 -2.25 -6.43 8.68
C ALA A 77 -2.51 -6.93 7.26
N VAL A 78 -3.54 -7.76 7.10
CA VAL A 78 -4.08 -8.07 5.77
C VAL A 78 -4.92 -6.88 5.35
N VAL A 79 -4.45 -6.15 4.35
CA VAL A 79 -5.14 -4.98 3.81
C VAL A 79 -6.05 -5.46 2.69
N ASP A 80 -7.36 -5.47 2.94
CA ASP A 80 -8.38 -5.88 1.97
C ASP A 80 -8.82 -4.68 1.12
N LEU A 81 -7.89 -4.20 0.31
CA LEU A 81 -8.14 -3.19 -0.72
C LEU A 81 -8.02 -3.83 -2.11
N PRO A 82 -8.80 -3.38 -3.11
CA PRO A 82 -8.59 -3.81 -4.48
C PRO A 82 -7.22 -3.33 -4.97
N THR A 83 -6.62 -4.10 -5.88
CA THR A 83 -5.28 -3.81 -6.40
C THR A 83 -5.27 -2.57 -7.29
N LEU A 84 -6.35 -2.35 -8.04
CA LEU A 84 -6.60 -1.10 -8.75
C LEU A 84 -7.83 -0.41 -8.14
N THR A 85 -7.80 0.91 -8.10
CA THR A 85 -9.00 1.73 -7.90
C THR A 85 -9.67 2.01 -9.25
N GLU A 86 -10.95 2.41 -9.23
CA GLU A 86 -11.67 2.84 -10.44
C GLU A 86 -10.92 3.96 -11.21
N LYS A 87 -10.21 4.81 -10.47
CA LYS A 87 -9.35 5.84 -11.05
C LYS A 87 -8.15 5.23 -11.77
N ASP A 88 -7.48 4.25 -11.15
CA ASP A 88 -6.33 3.59 -11.77
C ASP A 88 -6.75 2.85 -13.05
N GLU A 89 -7.91 2.19 -13.04
CA GLU A 89 -8.46 1.55 -14.24
C GLU A 89 -8.71 2.56 -15.36
N THR A 90 -9.30 3.70 -15.02
CA THR A 90 -9.54 4.81 -15.96
C THR A 90 -8.21 5.35 -16.49
N ASP A 91 -7.22 5.59 -15.64
CA ASP A 91 -5.91 6.10 -16.05
C ASP A 91 -5.20 5.09 -16.98
N LEU A 92 -5.34 3.79 -16.76
CA LEU A 92 -4.78 2.76 -17.63
C LEU A 92 -5.46 2.72 -19.02
N VAL A 93 -6.80 2.65 -19.04
CA VAL A 93 -7.56 2.44 -20.28
C VAL A 93 -7.72 3.73 -21.08
N ASP A 94 -8.08 4.84 -20.41
CA ASP A 94 -8.40 6.08 -21.07
C ASP A 94 -7.21 6.97 -21.35
N PHE A 95 -6.13 6.84 -20.58
CA PHE A 95 -4.91 7.59 -20.79
C PHE A 95 -3.78 6.68 -21.32
N GLY A 96 -3.39 5.66 -20.56
CA GLY A 96 -2.24 4.80 -20.89
C GLY A 96 -2.32 4.18 -22.28
N LEU A 97 -3.43 3.52 -22.61
CA LEU A 97 -3.63 2.92 -23.94
C LEU A 97 -3.69 3.95 -25.08
N LYS A 98 -4.22 5.16 -24.82
CA LYS A 98 -4.31 6.22 -25.85
C LYS A 98 -2.95 6.87 -26.12
N GLN A 99 -2.12 6.98 -25.09
CA GLN A 99 -0.77 7.55 -25.20
C GLN A 99 0.26 6.53 -25.71
N GLY A 100 -0.07 5.24 -25.75
CA GLY A 100 0.84 4.20 -26.24
C GLY A 100 2.05 4.01 -25.34
N ILE A 101 1.82 3.96 -24.02
CA ILE A 101 2.90 3.72 -23.04
C ILE A 101 3.55 2.35 -23.24
N ASP A 102 4.85 2.26 -22.96
CA ASP A 102 5.59 0.99 -23.12
C ASP A 102 5.45 0.07 -21.90
N MET A 103 5.28 0.65 -20.71
CA MET A 103 5.25 -0.11 -19.46
C MET A 103 4.42 0.56 -18.36
N ILE A 104 3.94 -0.25 -17.43
CA ILE A 104 3.19 0.13 -16.23
C ILE A 104 3.92 -0.38 -15.01
N ALA A 105 4.14 0.47 -14.02
CA ALA A 105 4.63 0.08 -12.70
C ALA A 105 3.44 -0.14 -11.75
N ALA A 106 3.03 -1.39 -11.59
CA ALA A 106 1.87 -1.77 -10.77
C ALA A 106 2.25 -1.69 -9.28
N SER A 107 1.57 -0.82 -8.53
CA SER A 107 1.85 -0.61 -7.09
C SER A 107 1.11 -1.63 -6.23
N PHE A 108 1.69 -1.97 -5.07
CA PHE A 108 1.15 -2.84 -4.04
C PHE A 108 0.66 -4.21 -4.55
N VAL A 109 1.38 -4.79 -5.52
CA VAL A 109 1.10 -6.14 -6.02
C VAL A 109 1.32 -7.16 -4.90
N ARG A 110 0.34 -8.02 -4.66
CA ARG A 110 0.32 -9.00 -3.56
C ARG A 110 0.27 -10.44 -4.06
N LYS A 111 -0.32 -10.69 -5.22
CA LYS A 111 -0.55 -12.03 -5.76
C LYS A 111 -0.53 -12.03 -7.28
N GLN A 112 -0.39 -13.22 -7.87
CA GLN A 112 -0.44 -13.39 -9.32
C GLN A 112 -1.72 -12.80 -9.96
N ASP A 113 -2.90 -13.02 -9.35
CA ASP A 113 -4.19 -12.52 -9.87
C ASP A 113 -4.19 -11.00 -10.11
N ASP A 114 -3.40 -10.24 -9.36
CA ASP A 114 -3.31 -8.79 -9.52
C ASP A 114 -2.73 -8.42 -10.89
N ILE A 115 -1.74 -9.19 -11.34
CA ILE A 115 -1.08 -9.01 -12.64
C ILE A 115 -1.98 -9.48 -13.78
N GLU A 116 -2.65 -10.61 -13.60
CA GLU A 116 -3.63 -11.13 -14.55
C GLU A 116 -4.79 -10.14 -14.75
N TYR A 117 -5.29 -9.56 -13.66
CA TYR A 117 -6.33 -8.55 -13.71
C TYR A 117 -5.91 -7.31 -14.51
N ILE A 118 -4.69 -6.79 -14.29
CA ILE A 118 -4.16 -5.66 -15.08
C ILE A 118 -4.03 -6.08 -16.55
N ARG A 119 -3.58 -7.30 -16.84
CA ARG A 119 -3.44 -7.81 -18.21
C ARG A 119 -4.79 -7.88 -18.92
N ASP A 120 -5.81 -8.40 -18.26
CA ASP A 120 -7.17 -8.52 -18.78
C ASP A 120 -7.77 -7.13 -19.04
N LEU A 121 -7.56 -6.18 -18.14
CA LEU A 121 -8.01 -4.80 -18.28
C LEU A 121 -7.41 -4.10 -19.52
N LEU A 122 -6.11 -4.31 -19.76
CA LEU A 122 -5.42 -3.77 -20.93
C LEU A 122 -5.90 -4.43 -22.24
N GLY A 123 -6.28 -5.70 -22.17
CA GLY A 123 -6.79 -6.49 -23.27
C GLY A 123 -5.86 -6.53 -24.49
N PRO A 124 -6.39 -6.85 -25.68
CA PRO A 124 -5.58 -6.95 -26.90
C PRO A 124 -4.87 -5.65 -27.29
N ARG A 125 -5.44 -4.50 -26.92
CA ARG A 125 -4.87 -3.17 -27.24
C ARG A 125 -3.59 -2.89 -26.47
N GLY A 126 -3.46 -3.39 -25.25
CA GLY A 126 -2.27 -3.23 -24.41
C GLY A 126 -1.41 -4.48 -24.32
N ALA A 127 -1.58 -5.46 -25.21
CA ALA A 127 -0.88 -6.75 -25.14
C ALA A 127 0.66 -6.62 -25.12
N ASN A 128 1.21 -5.57 -25.76
CA ASN A 128 2.64 -5.32 -25.79
C ASN A 128 3.16 -4.49 -24.61
N ILE A 129 2.26 -3.92 -23.80
CA ILE A 129 2.64 -3.08 -22.65
C ILE A 129 3.22 -3.97 -21.56
N LYS A 130 4.39 -3.62 -21.06
CA LYS A 130 5.08 -4.36 -20.00
C LYS A 130 4.50 -4.05 -18.63
N ILE A 131 4.17 -5.07 -17.84
CA ILE A 131 3.74 -4.90 -16.46
C ILE A 131 4.93 -5.16 -15.55
N ILE A 132 5.35 -4.14 -14.81
CA ILE A 132 6.42 -4.22 -13.81
C ILE A 132 5.77 -4.24 -12.44
N ALA A 133 5.82 -5.38 -11.75
CA ALA A 133 5.24 -5.51 -10.41
C ALA A 133 6.15 -4.85 -9.36
N LYS A 134 5.59 -3.93 -8.56
CA LYS A 134 6.28 -3.33 -7.43
C LYS A 134 6.05 -4.17 -6.18
N ILE A 135 7.12 -4.73 -5.63
CA ILE A 135 7.07 -5.49 -4.37
C ILE A 135 7.28 -4.53 -3.21
N GLU A 136 6.18 -4.23 -2.50
CA GLU A 136 6.08 -3.14 -1.51
C GLU A 136 5.63 -3.61 -0.13
N ASN A 137 5.19 -4.86 0.01
CA ASN A 137 4.66 -5.37 1.27
C ASN A 137 5.09 -6.83 1.52
N GLN A 138 4.81 -7.31 2.73
CA GLN A 138 5.16 -8.67 3.15
C GLN A 138 4.42 -9.75 2.35
N GLU A 139 3.20 -9.49 1.91
CA GLU A 139 2.40 -10.46 1.14
C GLU A 139 2.98 -10.68 -0.25
N GLY A 140 3.34 -9.61 -0.97
CA GLY A 140 4.04 -9.69 -2.25
C GLY A 140 5.42 -10.35 -2.15
N LEU A 141 6.11 -10.21 -1.01
CA LEU A 141 7.34 -10.99 -0.76
C LEU A 141 7.06 -12.48 -0.57
N ASN A 142 5.97 -12.84 0.13
CA ASN A 142 5.61 -14.23 0.36
C ASN A 142 5.18 -14.93 -0.93
N ASN A 143 4.46 -14.20 -1.79
CA ASN A 143 3.93 -14.66 -3.08
C ASN A 143 4.85 -14.29 -4.25
N TYR A 144 6.12 -14.00 -3.99
CA TYR A 144 7.00 -13.44 -5.01
C TYR A 144 7.16 -14.34 -6.25
N ASP A 145 7.25 -15.65 -6.05
CA ASP A 145 7.52 -16.60 -7.14
C ASP A 145 6.36 -16.67 -8.16
N GLU A 146 5.11 -16.62 -7.69
CA GLU A 146 3.93 -16.56 -8.56
C GLU A 146 3.80 -15.20 -9.27
N ILE A 147 4.12 -14.10 -8.57
CA ILE A 147 4.12 -12.76 -9.17
C ILE A 147 5.20 -12.67 -10.25
N LEU A 148 6.41 -13.17 -9.96
CA LEU A 148 7.52 -13.19 -10.89
C LEU A 148 7.18 -13.99 -12.16
N ALA A 149 6.47 -15.11 -12.02
CA ALA A 149 6.05 -15.92 -13.16
C ALA A 149 5.02 -15.22 -14.07
N ALA A 150 4.19 -14.34 -13.51
CA ALA A 150 3.11 -13.67 -14.25
C ALA A 150 3.48 -12.27 -14.78
N THR A 151 4.53 -11.65 -14.23
CA THR A 151 4.93 -10.26 -14.54
C THR A 151 6.00 -10.19 -15.64
N ASP A 152 6.14 -9.03 -16.30
CA ASP A 152 7.22 -8.79 -17.27
C ASP A 152 8.52 -8.31 -16.60
N GLY A 153 8.43 -7.89 -15.33
CA GLY A 153 9.60 -7.48 -14.56
C GLY A 153 9.24 -7.10 -13.13
N ILE A 154 10.26 -6.98 -12.29
CA ILE A 154 10.12 -6.66 -10.87
C ILE A 154 10.74 -5.30 -10.58
N MET A 155 10.05 -4.50 -9.77
CA MET A 155 10.59 -3.31 -9.12
C MET A 155 10.70 -3.55 -7.62
N VAL A 156 11.94 -3.52 -7.12
CA VAL A 156 12.21 -3.57 -5.68
C VAL A 156 11.92 -2.20 -5.06
N ALA A 157 10.69 -2.01 -4.62
CA ALA A 157 10.18 -0.74 -4.10
C ALA A 157 10.50 -0.59 -2.59
N ARG A 158 11.78 -0.33 -2.31
CA ARG A 158 12.39 -0.30 -0.96
C ARG A 158 11.75 0.70 0.01
N GLY A 159 11.16 1.78 -0.50
CA GLY A 159 10.54 2.82 0.31
C GLY A 159 9.39 2.24 1.13
N ASP A 160 8.31 1.86 0.46
CA ASP A 160 7.15 1.23 1.09
C ASP A 160 7.50 -0.12 1.71
N LEU A 161 8.38 -0.91 1.08
CA LEU A 161 8.79 -2.19 1.64
C LEU A 161 9.48 -2.03 3.01
N GLY A 162 10.34 -1.02 3.17
CA GLY A 162 11.00 -0.72 4.45
C GLY A 162 10.06 -0.16 5.53
N MET A 163 8.83 0.19 5.17
CA MET A 163 7.77 0.53 6.11
C MET A 163 7.01 -0.72 6.59
N GLU A 164 6.98 -1.79 5.78
CA GLU A 164 6.26 -3.04 6.02
C GLU A 164 7.12 -4.12 6.71
N ILE A 165 8.42 -4.18 6.39
CA ILE A 165 9.38 -5.10 7.02
C ILE A 165 10.43 -4.31 7.82
N PRO A 166 11.12 -4.94 8.79
CA PRO A 166 12.22 -4.29 9.49
C PRO A 166 13.23 -3.69 8.50
N PRO A 167 13.61 -2.41 8.61
CA PRO A 167 14.49 -1.74 7.64
C PRO A 167 15.81 -2.50 7.39
N GLU A 168 16.35 -3.12 8.41
CA GLU A 168 17.56 -3.95 8.34
C GLU A 168 17.37 -5.24 7.51
N LYS A 169 16.14 -5.66 7.20
CA LYS A 169 15.86 -6.82 6.33
C LYS A 169 15.65 -6.45 4.86
N VAL A 170 15.46 -5.16 4.54
CA VAL A 170 15.18 -4.70 3.17
C VAL A 170 16.31 -5.06 2.21
N PHE A 171 17.57 -4.98 2.64
CA PHE A 171 18.70 -5.33 1.77
C PHE A 171 18.74 -6.82 1.44
N ILE A 172 18.30 -7.68 2.37
CA ILE A 172 18.22 -9.13 2.18
C ILE A 172 17.14 -9.43 1.15
N ALA A 173 15.95 -8.87 1.34
CA ALA A 173 14.84 -9.01 0.40
C ALA A 173 15.21 -8.51 -1.00
N GLN A 174 15.91 -7.36 -1.09
CA GLN A 174 16.39 -6.83 -2.37
C GLN A 174 17.30 -7.82 -3.10
N LYS A 175 18.33 -8.36 -2.42
CA LYS A 175 19.26 -9.31 -3.06
C LYS A 175 18.54 -10.59 -3.49
N TRP A 176 17.66 -11.10 -2.64
CA TRP A 176 16.89 -12.30 -2.92
C TRP A 176 15.96 -12.15 -4.13
N MET A 177 15.28 -11.01 -4.27
CA MET A 177 14.46 -10.72 -5.46
C MET A 177 15.33 -10.61 -6.73
N ILE A 178 16.46 -9.92 -6.65
CA ILE A 178 17.37 -9.78 -7.81
C ILE A 178 17.95 -11.14 -8.23
N GLU A 179 18.25 -12.03 -7.28
CA GLU A 179 18.79 -13.35 -7.58
C GLU A 179 17.77 -14.28 -8.25
N LYS A 180 16.48 -14.10 -7.94
CA LYS A 180 15.39 -14.90 -8.51
C LYS A 180 14.89 -14.43 -9.88
N ALA A 181 14.97 -13.13 -10.16
CA ALA A 181 14.53 -12.51 -11.41
C ALA A 181 15.52 -12.73 -12.57
#